data_AF-A0AA85K661-F1
#
_entry.id   AF-A0AA85K661-F1
#
_cell.length_a   1.000
_cell.length_b   1.000
_cell.length_c   1.000
_cell.angle_alpha   90.00
_cell.angle_beta   90.00
_cell.angle_gamma   90.00
#
_symmetry.space_group_name_H-M   'P 1'
#
loop_
_entity.id
_entity.type
_entity.pdbx_description
1 polymer ?
#
loop_
_entity_poly.entity_id
_entity_poly.type
_entity_poly.pdbx_seq_one_letter_code
_entity_poly.pdbx_strand_id
1 'polypeptide(L)'
;MNQRVRSTKDVWAKVALYASKIVSYAQGFMLLQHAHQTFGWKLDLGAIALMWRGGCIIRSQFLGNIKEAYERNPNLSNLLLDPFFKQIIDECQNGWRQVVSHAVLNGIPTPAFSSALTFYDGIICPSLPANLLQAQRDYFGAHQFEKIDNPGVFVHADWTGHGGSVASSTYQV
;
A
#
# COMPACT_ATOMS: atom_id res chain seq x y z
N MET A 1 -14.93 -38.69 -19.71
CA MET A 1 -13.61 -39.14 -19.20
C MET A 1 -12.77 -37.90 -18.90
N ASN A 2 -12.47 -37.67 -17.62
CA ASN A 2 -11.52 -36.68 -17.06
C ASN A 2 -11.72 -35.16 -17.29
N GLN A 3 -12.69 -34.57 -16.58
CA GLN A 3 -12.45 -33.26 -15.96
C GLN A 3 -11.85 -33.51 -14.56
N ARG A 4 -10.52 -33.43 -14.44
CA ARG A 4 -9.88 -33.29 -13.14
C ARG A 4 -10.40 -31.99 -12.53
N VAL A 5 -11.19 -32.10 -11.47
CA VAL A 5 -11.48 -31.01 -10.54
C VAL A 5 -10.11 -30.42 -10.15
N ARG A 6 -9.75 -29.26 -10.74
CA ARG A 6 -8.57 -28.52 -10.29
C ARG A 6 -8.82 -28.22 -8.81
N SER A 7 -7.93 -28.71 -7.95
CA SER A 7 -7.99 -28.52 -6.51
C SER A 7 -8.31 -27.05 -6.20
N THR A 8 -9.26 -26.78 -5.32
CA THR A 8 -9.57 -25.43 -4.82
C THR A 8 -8.32 -24.67 -4.35
N LYS A 9 -7.27 -25.39 -3.93
CA LYS A 9 -5.97 -24.82 -3.55
C LYS A 9 -5.20 -24.19 -4.71
N ASP A 10 -5.28 -24.75 -5.93
CA ASP A 10 -4.61 -24.20 -7.11
C ASP A 10 -5.24 -22.86 -7.55
N VAL A 11 -6.52 -22.65 -7.20
CA VAL A 11 -7.22 -21.39 -7.42
C VAL A 11 -6.70 -20.34 -6.45
N TRP A 12 -6.48 -20.70 -5.18
CA TRP A 12 -6.08 -19.77 -4.13
C TRP A 12 -4.66 -19.21 -4.31
N ALA A 13 -3.69 -20.06 -4.65
CA ALA A 13 -2.33 -19.59 -4.90
C ALA A 13 -2.25 -18.58 -6.06
N LYS A 14 -3.06 -18.77 -7.10
CA LYS A 14 -3.12 -17.86 -8.27
C LYS A 14 -3.73 -16.50 -7.91
N VAL A 15 -4.81 -16.47 -7.13
CA VAL A 15 -5.42 -15.20 -6.71
C VAL A 15 -4.51 -14.43 -5.76
N ALA A 16 -3.81 -15.11 -4.84
CA ALA A 16 -2.83 -14.49 -3.96
C ALA A 16 -1.67 -13.85 -4.74
N LEU A 17 -1.12 -14.58 -5.73
CA LEU A 17 -0.08 -14.06 -6.61
C LEU A 17 -0.55 -12.84 -7.40
N TYR A 18 -1.76 -12.90 -7.95
CA TYR A 18 -2.28 -11.83 -8.78
C TYR A 18 -2.57 -10.56 -7.97
N ALA A 19 -3.21 -10.67 -6.81
CA ALA A 19 -3.42 -9.55 -5.88
C ALA A 19 -2.10 -8.94 -5.41
N SER A 20 -1.13 -9.78 -5.02
CA SER A 20 0.20 -9.31 -4.60
C SER A 20 0.94 -8.59 -5.72
N LYS A 21 0.82 -9.07 -6.96
CA LYS A 21 1.37 -8.39 -8.14
C LYS A 21 0.74 -7.02 -8.35
N ILE A 22 -0.58 -6.90 -8.24
CA ILE A 22 -1.28 -5.61 -8.34
C ILE A 22 -0.73 -4.62 -7.33
N VAL A 23 -0.62 -5.02 -6.06
CA VAL A 23 -0.09 -4.15 -5.00
C VAL A 23 1.36 -3.75 -5.26
N SER A 24 2.21 -4.67 -5.72
CA SER A 24 3.59 -4.35 -6.06
C SER A 24 3.70 -3.29 -7.17
N TYR A 25 2.86 -3.39 -8.21
CA TYR A 25 2.80 -2.35 -9.25
C TYR A 25 2.22 -1.04 -8.72
N ALA A 26 1.17 -1.09 -7.88
CA ALA A 26 0.62 0.11 -7.24
C ALA A 26 1.71 0.89 -6.47
N GLN A 27 2.54 0.19 -5.67
CA GLN A 27 3.67 0.80 -4.97
C GLN A 27 4.71 1.39 -5.94
N GLY A 28 5.06 0.66 -7.01
CA GLY A 28 6.00 1.17 -8.01
C GLY A 28 5.51 2.44 -8.70
N PHE A 29 4.22 2.51 -9.03
CA PHE A 29 3.62 3.70 -9.64
C PHE A 29 3.47 4.86 -8.64
N MET A 30 3.20 4.59 -7.36
CA MET A 30 3.27 5.61 -6.30
C MET A 30 4.66 6.23 -6.20
N LEU A 31 5.72 5.42 -6.29
CA LEU A 31 7.10 5.91 -6.29
C LEU A 31 7.37 6.82 -7.49
N LEU A 32 6.93 6.44 -8.68
CA LEU A 32 7.06 7.27 -9.88
C LEU A 32 6.29 8.59 -9.75
N GLN A 33 5.07 8.55 -9.19
CA GLN A 33 4.28 9.75 -8.95
C GLN A 33 4.94 10.67 -7.91
N HIS A 34 5.53 10.12 -6.86
CA HIS A 34 6.30 10.91 -5.90
C HIS A 34 7.54 11.54 -6.57
N ALA A 35 8.26 10.80 -7.41
CA ALA A 35 9.39 11.34 -8.17
C ALA A 35 8.98 12.46 -9.15
N HIS A 36 7.83 12.32 -9.82
CA HIS A 36 7.23 13.38 -10.65
C HIS A 36 7.07 14.69 -9.86
N GLN A 37 6.52 14.61 -8.64
CA GLN A 37 6.30 15.78 -7.78
C GLN A 37 7.61 16.35 -7.24
N THR A 38 8.49 15.51 -6.72
CA THR A 38 9.74 15.92 -6.07
C THR A 38 10.72 16.57 -7.05
N PHE A 39 10.80 16.08 -8.29
CA PHE A 39 11.76 16.57 -9.29
C PHE A 39 11.13 17.43 -10.39
N GLY A 40 9.81 17.64 -10.38
CA GLY A 40 9.10 18.38 -11.41
C GLY A 40 9.11 17.73 -12.80
N TRP A 41 9.40 16.43 -12.88
CA TRP A 41 9.47 15.69 -14.15
C TRP A 41 8.07 15.43 -14.69
N LYS A 42 7.79 15.74 -15.96
CA LYS A 42 6.50 15.41 -16.58
C LYS A 42 6.45 13.94 -17.04
N LEU A 43 6.24 13.03 -16.09
CA LEU A 43 6.11 11.60 -16.34
C LEU A 43 4.72 11.25 -16.87
N ASP A 44 4.67 10.57 -18.01
CA ASP A 44 3.47 9.92 -18.52
C ASP A 44 3.45 8.46 -18.02
N LEU A 45 2.66 8.23 -16.96
CA LEU A 45 2.57 6.92 -16.32
C LEU A 45 1.94 5.85 -17.24
N GLY A 46 1.00 6.24 -18.11
CA GLY A 46 0.41 5.34 -19.11
C GLY A 46 1.42 4.92 -20.17
N ALA A 47 2.23 5.86 -20.65
CA ALA A 47 3.31 5.58 -21.60
C ALA A 47 4.41 4.71 -20.98
N ILE A 48 4.77 4.92 -19.70
CA ILE A 48 5.71 4.05 -18.98
C ILE A 48 5.21 2.61 -18.94
N ALA A 49 3.93 2.40 -18.60
CA ALA A 49 3.32 1.07 -18.61
C ALA A 49 3.37 0.42 -20.01
N LEU A 50 3.14 1.20 -21.06
CA LEU A 50 3.24 0.74 -22.44
C LEU A 50 4.67 0.35 -22.83
N MET A 51 5.67 1.15 -22.47
CA MET A 51 7.08 0.86 -22.76
C MET A 51 7.51 -0.47 -22.14
N TRP A 52 7.07 -0.77 -20.92
CA TRP A 52 7.38 -2.04 -20.26
C TRP A 52 6.71 -3.27 -20.89
N ARG A 53 5.74 -3.07 -21.81
CA ARG A 53 5.06 -4.17 -22.52
C ARG A 53 5.92 -4.77 -23.63
N GLY A 54 6.85 -4.01 -24.23
CA GLY A 54 7.68 -4.45 -25.34
C GLY A 54 9.15 -4.66 -24.92
N GLY A 55 9.72 -5.83 -25.20
CA GLY A 55 11.16 -6.09 -25.00
C GLY A 55 11.61 -6.32 -23.54
N CYS A 56 10.91 -5.78 -22.54
CA CYS A 56 11.23 -5.99 -21.13
C CYS A 56 10.92 -7.43 -20.65
N ILE A 57 11.62 -7.88 -19.59
CA ILE A 57 11.39 -9.19 -18.94
C ILE A 57 10.01 -9.24 -18.25
N ILE A 58 9.56 -8.13 -17.67
CA ILE A 58 8.28 -8.03 -16.95
C ILE A 58 7.04 -7.90 -17.87
N ARG A 59 7.24 -7.99 -19.19
CA ARG A 59 6.17 -7.84 -20.19
C ARG A 59 5.00 -8.77 -19.87
N SER A 60 3.78 -8.23 -19.88
CA SER A 60 2.57 -9.00 -19.66
C SER A 60 1.34 -8.24 -20.14
N GLN A 61 0.24 -8.96 -20.41
CA GLN A 61 -1.06 -8.35 -20.73
C GLN A 61 -1.54 -7.42 -19.62
N PHE A 62 -1.15 -7.71 -18.36
CA PHE A 62 -1.40 -6.89 -17.19
C PHE A 62 -0.95 -5.42 -17.33
N LEU A 63 0.15 -5.16 -18.03
CA LEU A 63 0.63 -3.78 -18.28
C LEU A 63 -0.31 -3.00 -19.21
N GLY A 64 -1.07 -3.70 -20.07
CA GLY A 64 -2.13 -3.09 -20.86
C GLY A 64 -3.24 -2.53 -19.97
N ASN A 65 -3.64 -3.28 -18.95
CA ASN A 65 -4.66 -2.82 -17.99
C ASN A 65 -4.20 -1.59 -17.20
N ILE A 66 -2.90 -1.49 -16.87
CA ILE A 66 -2.32 -0.30 -16.23
C ILE A 66 -2.36 0.90 -17.16
N LYS A 67 -1.96 0.74 -18.42
CA LYS A 67 -2.07 1.79 -19.44
C LYS A 67 -3.52 2.28 -19.51
N GLU A 68 -4.47 1.37 -19.65
CA GLU A 68 -5.90 1.71 -19.75
C GLU A 68 -6.41 2.43 -18.48
N ALA A 69 -5.92 2.08 -17.30
CA ALA A 69 -6.27 2.78 -16.06
C ALA A 69 -5.83 4.26 -16.09
N TYR A 70 -4.61 4.53 -16.57
CA TYR A 70 -4.11 5.91 -16.73
C TYR A 70 -4.72 6.64 -17.94
N GLU A 71 -5.17 5.93 -18.97
CA GLU A 71 -5.97 6.52 -20.05
C GLU A 71 -7.36 6.94 -19.56
N ARG A 72 -8.00 6.13 -18.70
CA ARG A 72 -9.28 6.49 -18.06
C ARG A 72 -9.12 7.68 -17.11
N ASN A 73 -8.04 7.71 -16.32
CA ASN A 73 -7.76 8.79 -15.38
C ASN A 73 -6.25 9.09 -15.33
N PRO A 74 -5.77 10.11 -16.07
CA PRO A 74 -4.36 10.51 -16.05
C PRO A 74 -3.88 10.98 -14.67
N ASN A 75 -4.80 11.43 -13.80
CA ASN A 75 -4.51 11.93 -12.46
C ASN A 75 -4.76 10.86 -11.37
N LEU A 76 -4.80 9.58 -11.74
CA LEU A 76 -5.00 8.48 -10.80
C LEU A 76 -3.89 8.48 -9.74
N SER A 77 -4.27 8.70 -8.48
CA SER A 77 -3.34 8.74 -7.34
C SER A 77 -2.84 7.36 -6.90
N ASN A 78 -3.60 6.31 -7.19
CA ASN A 78 -3.21 4.94 -6.89
C ASN A 78 -3.91 3.95 -7.82
N LEU A 79 -3.18 2.95 -8.32
CA LEU A 79 -3.75 1.89 -9.16
C LEU A 79 -4.88 1.12 -8.47
N LEU A 80 -4.86 0.99 -7.15
CA LEU A 80 -5.91 0.29 -6.38
C LEU A 80 -7.27 1.02 -6.40
N LEU A 81 -7.30 2.30 -6.82
CA LEU A 81 -8.53 3.08 -6.94
C LEU A 81 -9.18 2.96 -8.32
N ASP A 82 -8.47 2.44 -9.32
CA ASP A 82 -9.06 2.20 -10.63
C ASP A 82 -10.10 1.06 -10.56
N PRO A 83 -11.26 1.19 -11.24
CA PRO A 83 -12.35 0.22 -11.14
C PRO A 83 -11.96 -1.23 -11.48
N PHE A 84 -11.08 -1.43 -12.47
CA PHE A 84 -10.67 -2.77 -12.89
C PHE A 84 -9.82 -3.44 -11.80
N PHE A 85 -8.82 -2.74 -11.27
CA PHE A 85 -7.98 -3.30 -10.21
C PHE A 85 -8.72 -3.47 -8.89
N LYS A 86 -9.60 -2.53 -8.55
CA LYS A 86 -10.46 -2.64 -7.37
C LYS A 86 -11.32 -3.90 -7.41
N GLN A 87 -12.03 -4.14 -8.52
CA GLN A 87 -12.87 -5.33 -8.68
C GLN A 87 -12.06 -6.63 -8.47
N ILE A 88 -10.87 -6.71 -9.08
CA ILE A 88 -10.02 -7.90 -8.95
C ILE A 88 -9.57 -8.12 -7.51
N ILE A 89 -9.17 -7.05 -6.81
CA ILE A 89 -8.77 -7.14 -5.41
C ILE A 89 -9.95 -7.60 -4.55
N ASP A 90 -11.15 -7.06 -4.79
CA ASP A 90 -12.37 -7.48 -4.08
C ASP A 90 -12.66 -8.97 -4.26
N GLU A 91 -12.47 -9.51 -5.46
CA GLU A 91 -12.62 -10.93 -5.77
C GLU A 91 -11.50 -11.80 -5.18
N CYS A 92 -10.26 -11.29 -5.13
CA CYS A 92 -9.08 -12.06 -4.73
C CYS A 92 -8.80 -12.04 -3.22
N GLN A 93 -9.21 -10.99 -2.49
CA GLN A 93 -8.73 -10.73 -1.13
C GLN A 93 -8.97 -11.88 -0.15
N ASN A 94 -10.11 -12.57 -0.25
CA ASN A 94 -10.42 -13.69 0.64
C ASN A 94 -9.48 -14.87 0.40
N GLY A 95 -9.29 -15.27 -0.87
CA GLY A 95 -8.35 -16.34 -1.22
C GLY A 95 -6.90 -15.98 -0.89
N TRP A 96 -6.55 -14.70 -1.05
CA TRP A 96 -5.24 -14.18 -0.69
C TRP A 96 -4.95 -14.30 0.82
N ARG A 97 -5.90 -13.91 1.67
CA ARG A 97 -5.81 -14.08 3.13
C ARG A 97 -5.66 -15.55 3.51
N GLN A 98 -6.46 -16.44 2.91
CA GLN A 98 -6.34 -17.88 3.17
C GLN A 98 -4.95 -18.43 2.85
N VAL A 99 -4.35 -18.03 1.72
CA VAL A 99 -2.98 -18.45 1.37
C VAL A 99 -1.97 -17.97 2.40
N VAL A 100 -2.01 -16.69 2.78
CA VAL A 100 -1.08 -16.12 3.77
C VAL A 100 -1.25 -16.81 5.13
N SER A 101 -2.49 -16.98 5.60
CA SER A 101 -2.78 -17.66 6.86
C SER A 101 -2.28 -19.11 6.86
N HIS A 102 -2.57 -19.88 5.81
CA HIS A 102 -2.08 -21.25 5.70
C HIS A 102 -0.55 -21.30 5.62
N ALA A 103 0.10 -20.38 4.90
CA ALA A 103 1.55 -20.32 4.83
C ALA A 103 2.16 -20.09 6.23
N VAL A 104 1.64 -19.13 6.98
CA VAL A 104 2.08 -18.83 8.36
C VAL A 104 1.89 -20.05 9.28
N LEU A 105 0.70 -20.65 9.28
CA LEU A 105 0.40 -21.81 10.13
C LEU A 105 1.28 -23.04 9.84
N ASN A 106 1.81 -23.15 8.61
CA ASN A 106 2.67 -24.26 8.19
C ASN A 106 4.16 -23.88 8.15
N GLY A 107 4.55 -22.69 8.63
CA GLY A 107 5.95 -22.25 8.63
C GLY A 107 6.54 -22.03 7.23
N ILE A 108 5.71 -21.72 6.23
CA ILE A 108 6.14 -21.46 4.85
C ILE A 108 6.37 -19.94 4.69
N PRO A 109 7.60 -19.48 4.39
CA PRO A 109 7.89 -18.07 4.23
C PRO A 109 7.27 -17.52 2.93
N THR A 110 6.41 -16.53 3.06
CA THR A 110 5.75 -15.85 1.92
C THR A 110 5.87 -14.32 1.99
N PRO A 111 7.08 -13.77 2.11
CA PRO A 111 7.30 -12.35 2.44
C PRO A 111 6.63 -11.38 1.46
N ALA A 112 6.65 -11.69 0.16
CA ALA A 112 6.00 -10.86 -0.85
C ALA A 112 4.47 -10.86 -0.70
N PHE A 113 3.85 -12.00 -0.40
CA PHE A 113 2.39 -12.08 -0.22
C PHE A 113 1.97 -11.40 1.08
N SER A 114 2.66 -11.68 2.19
CA SER A 114 2.35 -11.09 3.49
C SER A 114 2.54 -9.57 3.49
N SER A 115 3.64 -9.08 2.90
CA SER A 115 3.92 -7.65 2.82
C SER A 115 2.90 -6.92 1.93
N ALA A 116 2.58 -7.47 0.75
CA ALA A 116 1.58 -6.87 -0.11
C ALA A 116 0.20 -6.84 0.55
N LEU A 117 -0.18 -7.89 1.31
CA LEU A 117 -1.47 -7.93 2.02
C LEU A 117 -1.49 -6.88 3.14
N THR A 118 -0.41 -6.77 3.89
CA THR A 118 -0.26 -5.77 4.96
C THR A 118 -0.32 -4.35 4.41
N PHE A 119 0.32 -4.10 3.26
CA PHE A 119 0.25 -2.80 2.59
C PHE A 119 -1.18 -2.48 2.12
N TYR A 120 -1.87 -3.45 1.52
CA TYR A 120 -3.26 -3.27 1.10
C TYR A 120 -4.16 -2.98 2.30
N ASP A 121 -4.07 -3.74 3.38
CA ASP A 121 -4.83 -3.48 4.61
C ASP A 121 -4.49 -2.11 5.20
N GLY A 122 -3.24 -1.70 5.10
CA GLY A 122 -2.77 -0.37 5.51
C GLY A 122 -3.42 0.77 4.73
N ILE A 123 -3.55 0.63 3.40
CA ILE A 123 -4.05 1.72 2.54
C ILE A 123 -5.57 1.90 2.62
N ILE A 124 -6.32 0.82 2.91
CA ILE A 124 -7.78 0.88 3.02
C ILE A 124 -8.27 1.17 4.44
N CYS A 125 -7.38 1.13 5.44
CA CYS A 125 -7.74 1.39 6.82
C CYS A 125 -7.77 2.90 7.09
N PRO A 126 -8.92 3.51 7.41
CA PRO A 126 -9.01 4.95 7.66
C PRO A 126 -8.30 5.40 8.94
N SER A 127 -8.06 4.49 9.89
CA SER A 127 -7.42 4.79 11.18
C SER A 127 -6.38 3.72 11.51
N LEU A 128 -5.11 4.05 11.30
CA LEU A 128 -3.98 3.19 11.64
C LEU A 128 -3.49 3.44 13.08
N PRO A 129 -2.84 2.47 13.72
CA PRO A 129 -2.30 2.60 15.09
C PRO A 129 -1.09 3.56 15.19
N ALA A 130 -0.84 4.40 14.17
CA ALA A 130 0.21 5.41 14.19
C ALA A 130 -0.01 6.50 15.26
N ASN A 131 -1.23 6.65 15.76
CA ASN A 131 -1.54 7.49 16.92
C ASN A 131 -0.78 7.03 18.18
N LEU A 132 -0.59 5.72 18.38
CA LEU A 132 0.21 5.21 19.50
C LEU A 132 1.69 5.58 19.34
N LEU A 133 2.22 5.53 18.11
CA LEU A 133 3.59 5.98 17.83
C LEU A 133 3.75 7.47 18.17
N GLN A 134 2.79 8.30 17.76
CA GLN A 134 2.79 9.73 18.09
C GLN A 134 2.73 9.97 19.61
N ALA A 135 1.87 9.25 20.32
CA ALA A 135 1.81 9.30 21.79
C ALA A 135 3.13 8.88 22.45
N GLN A 136 3.77 7.80 21.98
CA GLN A 136 5.06 7.35 22.49
C GLN A 136 6.15 8.41 22.29
N ARG A 137 6.26 8.98 21.09
CA ARG A 137 7.22 10.05 20.78
C ARG A 137 7.03 11.26 21.69
N ASP A 138 5.79 11.65 21.94
CA ASP A 138 5.49 12.76 22.85
C ASP A 138 5.79 12.39 24.31
N TYR A 139 5.48 11.17 24.73
CA TYR A 139 5.73 10.67 26.08
C TYR A 139 7.21 10.73 26.47
N PHE A 140 8.10 10.12 25.67
CA PHE A 140 9.52 10.00 26.04
C PHE A 140 10.39 11.15 25.52
N GLY A 141 9.89 11.96 24.59
CA GLY A 141 10.68 12.95 23.86
C GLY A 141 10.03 14.31 23.66
N ALA A 142 8.83 14.53 24.20
CA ALA A 142 8.07 15.78 24.07
C ALA A 142 7.95 16.28 22.62
N HIS A 143 7.87 15.35 21.67
CA HIS A 143 7.87 15.59 20.23
C HIS A 143 6.55 16.13 19.67
N GLN A 144 5.56 16.33 20.53
CA GLN A 144 4.22 16.78 20.18
C GLN A 144 3.48 15.82 19.24
N PHE A 145 2.17 16.03 19.13
CA PHE A 145 1.32 15.34 18.18
C PHE A 145 0.11 16.21 17.82
N GLU A 146 -0.59 15.83 16.75
CA GLU A 146 -1.83 16.47 16.32
C GLU A 146 -3.03 15.66 16.81
N LYS A 147 -4.12 16.34 17.16
CA LYS A 147 -5.40 15.71 17.46
C LYS A 147 -6.29 15.68 16.22
N ILE A 148 -7.17 14.69 16.15
CA ILE A 148 -8.08 14.49 15.00
C ILE A 148 -9.01 15.69 14.79
N ASP A 149 -9.45 16.33 15.86
CA ASP A 149 -10.35 17.48 15.88
C ASP A 149 -9.66 18.81 15.54
N ASN A 150 -8.32 18.86 15.55
CA ASN A 150 -7.56 20.07 15.22
C ASN A 150 -6.25 19.77 14.47
N PRO A 151 -6.33 19.30 13.21
CA PRO A 151 -5.15 19.05 12.38
C PRO A 151 -4.35 20.33 12.12
N GLY A 152 -3.03 20.22 12.06
CA GLY A 152 -2.07 21.32 11.93
C GLY A 152 -1.63 21.94 13.25
N VAL A 153 -2.26 21.59 14.37
CA VAL A 153 -1.91 22.09 15.71
C VAL A 153 -1.20 21.02 16.52
N PHE A 154 0.07 21.28 16.84
CA PHE A 154 0.93 20.38 17.62
C PHE A 154 0.82 20.67 19.11
N VAL A 155 0.49 19.64 19.89
CA VAL A 155 0.35 19.71 21.34
C VAL A 155 1.27 18.72 22.04
N HIS A 156 1.78 19.11 23.21
CA HIS A 156 2.44 18.22 24.15
C HIS A 156 1.48 17.89 25.30
N ALA A 157 1.43 16.63 25.74
CA ALA A 157 0.68 16.23 26.92
C ALA A 157 1.64 15.93 28.08
N ASP A 158 1.25 16.32 29.31
CA ASP A 158 1.92 15.81 30.51
C ASP A 158 1.45 14.38 30.78
N TRP A 159 2.19 13.42 30.24
CA TRP A 159 1.85 12.00 30.35
C TRP A 159 2.12 11.40 31.72
N THR A 160 3.01 12.01 32.52
CA THR A 160 3.43 11.45 33.81
C THR A 160 2.74 12.11 35.01
N GLY A 161 2.03 13.23 34.78
CA GLY A 161 1.40 14.05 35.81
C GLY A 161 2.39 14.83 36.68
N HIS A 162 3.69 14.69 36.37
CA HIS A 162 4.81 15.32 37.05
C HIS A 162 5.80 15.92 36.04
N GLY A 163 5.47 15.86 34.74
CA GLY A 163 6.29 16.40 33.66
C GLY A 163 6.10 17.91 33.54
N GLY A 164 7.17 18.63 33.25
CA GLY A 164 7.08 20.05 32.92
C GLY A 164 6.41 20.27 31.56
N SER A 165 5.94 21.49 31.29
CA SER A 165 5.33 21.89 30.01
C SER A 165 6.36 22.08 28.87
N VAL A 166 7.51 21.41 28.95
CA VAL A 166 8.65 21.61 28.05
C VAL A 166 8.49 20.71 26.82
N ALA A 167 8.33 21.31 25.65
CA ALA A 167 8.28 20.59 24.37
C ALA A 167 9.63 20.64 23.65
N SER A 168 10.01 19.56 22.94
CA SER A 168 11.20 19.52 22.09
C SER A 168 10.93 20.24 20.76
N SER A 169 10.78 21.56 20.84
CA SER A 169 10.65 22.41 19.66
C SER A 169 12.00 22.65 18.99
N THR A 170 12.00 22.80 17.68
CA THR A 170 13.18 23.25 16.93
C THR A 170 13.42 24.72 17.27
N TYR A 171 14.64 25.09 17.66
CA TYR A 171 15.01 26.50 17.78
C TYR A 171 14.82 27.16 16.41
N GLN A 172 13.82 28.03 16.27
CA GLN A 172 13.75 28.94 15.15
C GLN A 172 14.75 30.06 15.42
N VAL A 173 15.87 30.04 14.69
CA VAL A 173 16.81 31.17 14.59
C VAL A 173 16.32 32.10 13.49
#